data_AF-A0A7V0TBZ3-F1
#
_entry.id   AF-A0A7V0TBZ3-F1
#
_cell.length_a   1.000
_cell.length_b   1.000
_cell.length_c   1.000
_cell.angle_alpha   90.00
_cell.angle_beta   90.00
_cell.angle_gamma   90.00
#
_symmetry.space_group_name_H-M   'P 1'
#
loop_
_entity.id
_entity.type
_entity.pdbx_description
1 polymer ?
#
loop_
_entity_poly.entity_id
_entity_poly.type
_entity_poly.pdbx_seq_one_letter_code
_entity_poly.pdbx_strand_id
1 'polypeptide(L)'
;SAIDSFKELKISPEELNLNSTDKLARRNLNQLIKQTIFKDSDLSMFQSKYFPNYSLEELRQAYTDTLYEGYIIRQQKQAEKLQRFENKPIPKNVDYQSIVSLSNEGREKLIRLKPDTLGQASRIRGISPADLQILLIYLN
;
A
#
# COMPACT_ATOMS: atom_id res chain seq x y z
N SER A 1 11.62 -4.50 -18.22
CA SER A 1 12.63 -4.14 -17.18
C SER A 1 13.00 -5.39 -16.39
N ALA A 2 14.06 -5.36 -15.56
CA ALA A 2 14.38 -6.50 -14.68
C ALA A 2 13.21 -6.88 -13.75
N ILE A 3 12.43 -5.89 -13.29
CA ILE A 3 11.22 -6.10 -12.47
C ILE A 3 10.14 -6.88 -13.24
N ASP A 4 9.89 -6.53 -14.51
CA ASP A 4 8.90 -7.24 -15.32
C ASP A 4 9.33 -8.70 -15.53
N SER A 5 10.61 -8.93 -15.77
CA SER A 5 11.17 -10.28 -15.87
C SER A 5 10.97 -11.09 -14.58
N PHE A 6 11.04 -10.47 -13.39
CA PHE A 6 10.73 -11.14 -12.11
C PHE A 6 9.25 -11.51 -11.96
N LYS A 7 8.33 -10.75 -12.59
CA LYS A 7 6.89 -11.01 -12.54
C LYS A 7 6.49 -12.19 -13.42
N GLU A 8 7.16 -12.35 -14.57
CA GLU A 8 6.88 -13.42 -15.54
C GLU A 8 7.64 -14.72 -15.26
N LEU A 9 8.82 -14.64 -14.63
CA LEU A 9 9.65 -15.82 -14.37
C LEU A 9 9.02 -16.71 -13.30
N LYS A 10 8.77 -17.97 -13.66
CA LYS A 10 8.28 -19.02 -12.77
C LYS A 10 9.40 -19.99 -12.40
N ILE A 11 9.69 -20.11 -11.10
CA ILE A 11 10.77 -20.95 -10.57
C ILE A 11 10.17 -22.19 -9.91
N SER A 12 10.77 -23.35 -10.13
CA SER A 12 10.39 -24.57 -9.42
C SER A 12 11.12 -24.71 -8.08
N PRO A 13 10.55 -25.41 -7.08
CA PRO A 13 11.18 -25.55 -5.76
C PRO A 13 12.57 -26.20 -5.81
N GLU A 14 12.82 -27.11 -6.77
CA GLU A 14 14.11 -27.78 -6.91
C GLU A 14 15.24 -26.79 -7.27
N GLU A 15 14.93 -25.73 -8.00
CA GLU A 15 15.92 -24.73 -8.41
C GLU A 15 16.38 -23.83 -7.25
N LEU A 16 15.63 -23.82 -6.15
CA LEU A 16 15.90 -22.98 -4.97
C LEU A 16 16.56 -23.77 -3.82
N ASN A 17 16.92 -25.04 -4.04
CA ASN A 17 17.41 -25.95 -2.99
C ASN A 17 16.49 -25.97 -1.74
N LEU A 18 15.18 -25.77 -1.93
CA LEU A 18 14.19 -25.84 -0.85
C LEU A 18 13.86 -27.32 -0.58
N ASN A 19 13.78 -27.69 0.71
CA ASN A 19 13.45 -29.06 1.12
C ASN A 19 12.13 -29.51 0.46
N SER A 20 12.20 -30.63 -0.27
CA SER A 20 11.20 -31.17 -1.20
C SER A 20 9.89 -31.66 -0.57
N THR A 21 9.57 -31.24 0.66
CA THR A 21 8.32 -31.60 1.34
C THR A 21 7.10 -30.83 0.82
N ASP A 22 7.33 -29.76 0.06
CA ASP A 22 6.25 -28.93 -0.45
C ASP A 22 6.02 -29.26 -1.94
N LYS A 23 4.85 -29.83 -2.26
CA LYS A 23 4.34 -30.02 -3.63
C LYS A 23 4.01 -28.66 -4.27
N LEU A 24 4.96 -27.75 -4.30
CA LEU A 24 4.75 -26.39 -4.74
C LEU A 24 4.90 -26.32 -6.25
N ALA A 25 3.76 -26.14 -6.92
CA ALA A 25 3.72 -25.72 -8.32
C ALA A 25 4.63 -24.49 -8.53
N ARG A 26 5.18 -24.35 -9.75
CA ARG A 26 6.07 -23.23 -10.10
C ARG A 26 5.45 -21.89 -9.67
N ARG A 27 6.19 -21.11 -8.88
CA ARG A 27 5.76 -19.79 -8.38
C ARG A 27 6.50 -18.68 -9.11
N ASN A 28 5.87 -17.52 -9.23
CA ASN A 28 6.53 -16.36 -9.81
C ASN A 28 7.65 -15.87 -8.88
N LEU A 29 8.81 -15.52 -9.43
CA LEU A 29 9.97 -15.03 -8.69
C LEU A 29 9.59 -13.79 -7.85
N ASN A 30 8.75 -12.90 -8.36
CA ASN A 30 8.26 -11.75 -7.60
C ASN A 30 7.54 -12.12 -6.29
N GLN A 31 6.81 -13.24 -6.25
CA GLN A 31 6.14 -13.73 -5.05
C GLN A 31 7.15 -14.32 -4.07
N LEU A 32 8.13 -15.06 -4.58
CA LEU A 32 9.19 -15.66 -3.78
C LEU A 32 10.07 -14.61 -3.10
N ILE A 33 10.39 -13.53 -3.83
CA ILE A 33 11.08 -12.34 -3.29
C ILE A 33 10.24 -11.72 -2.15
N LYS A 34 8.95 -11.43 -2.42
CA LYS A 34 8.03 -10.84 -1.42
C LYS A 34 7.82 -11.71 -0.18
N GLN A 35 7.96 -13.04 -0.30
CA GLN A 35 7.87 -14.01 0.79
C GLN A 35 9.20 -14.25 1.49
N THR A 36 10.29 -13.56 1.08
CA THR A 36 11.65 -13.75 1.59
C THR A 36 12.21 -15.17 1.40
N ILE A 37 11.62 -15.92 0.47
CA ILE A 37 12.06 -17.27 0.09
C ILE A 37 13.25 -17.18 -0.85
N PHE A 38 13.20 -16.27 -1.83
CA PHE A 38 14.31 -15.92 -2.69
C PHE A 38 15.08 -14.75 -2.07
N LYS A 39 16.40 -14.89 -1.91
CA LYS A 39 17.27 -13.90 -1.26
C LYS A 39 18.17 -13.20 -2.27
N ASP A 40 18.70 -12.05 -1.89
CA ASP A 40 19.70 -11.32 -2.67
C ASP A 40 20.90 -12.19 -3.06
N SER A 41 21.34 -13.06 -2.13
CA SER A 41 22.44 -14.01 -2.36
C SER A 41 22.20 -14.98 -3.51
N ASP A 42 20.93 -15.22 -3.86
CA ASP A 42 20.55 -16.18 -4.89
C ASP A 42 20.61 -15.57 -6.30
N LEU A 43 20.69 -14.23 -6.41
CA LEU A 43 20.71 -13.52 -7.70
C LEU A 43 21.89 -13.94 -8.58
N SER A 44 23.07 -14.12 -7.99
CA SER A 44 24.28 -14.49 -8.73
C SER A 44 24.15 -15.87 -9.41
N MET A 45 23.50 -16.82 -8.75
CA MET A 45 23.28 -18.17 -9.29
C MET A 45 22.26 -18.17 -10.44
N PHE A 46 21.30 -17.23 -10.42
CA PHE A 46 20.22 -17.15 -11.40
C PHE A 46 20.53 -16.21 -12.57
N GLN A 47 21.51 -15.31 -12.43
CA GLN A 47 21.85 -14.29 -13.42
C GLN A 47 22.13 -14.91 -14.80
N SER A 48 23.12 -15.79 -14.91
CA SER A 48 23.55 -16.34 -16.20
C SER A 48 22.46 -17.15 -16.90
N LYS A 49 21.58 -17.81 -16.14
CA LYS A 49 20.52 -18.68 -16.69
C LYS A 49 19.29 -17.90 -17.13
N TYR A 50 18.86 -16.93 -16.33
CA TYR A 50 17.56 -16.27 -16.49
C TYR A 50 17.64 -14.80 -16.87
N PHE A 51 18.76 -14.15 -16.56
CA PHE A 51 18.95 -12.72 -16.70
C PHE A 51 20.31 -12.39 -17.34
N PRO A 52 20.70 -13.04 -18.46
CA PRO A 52 22.05 -12.90 -19.02
C PRO A 52 22.35 -11.47 -19.50
N ASN A 53 21.31 -10.68 -19.76
CA ASN A 53 21.39 -9.31 -20.24
C ASN A 53 21.32 -8.25 -19.13
N TYR A 54 21.24 -8.67 -17.86
CA TYR A 54 21.21 -7.76 -16.71
C TYR A 54 22.47 -7.95 -15.87
N SER A 55 23.06 -6.83 -15.46
CA SER A 55 24.10 -6.83 -14.44
C SER A 55 23.54 -7.23 -13.07
N LEU A 56 24.41 -7.70 -12.18
CA LEU A 56 23.99 -8.06 -10.82
C LEU A 56 23.40 -6.84 -10.08
N GLU A 57 23.95 -5.65 -10.29
CA GLU A 57 23.44 -4.41 -9.69
C GLU A 57 22.02 -4.07 -10.17
N GLU A 58 21.72 -4.21 -11.46
CA GLU A 58 20.36 -4.02 -11.97
C GLU A 58 19.36 -5.02 -11.35
N LEU A 59 19.79 -6.26 -11.14
CA LEU A 59 18.98 -7.29 -10.50
C LEU A 59 18.77 -7.01 -9.01
N ARG A 60 19.79 -6.51 -8.30
CA ARG A 60 19.71 -6.09 -6.89
C ARG A 60 18.74 -4.93 -6.70
N GLN A 61 18.80 -3.95 -7.60
CA GLN A 61 17.86 -2.84 -7.60
C GLN A 61 16.43 -3.35 -7.81
N ALA A 62 16.22 -4.19 -8.83
CA ALA A 62 14.91 -4.79 -9.08
C ALA A 62 14.40 -5.66 -7.92
N TYR A 63 15.29 -6.37 -7.22
CA TYR A 63 14.97 -7.18 -6.05
C TYR A 63 14.50 -6.30 -4.89
N THR A 64 15.25 -5.23 -4.60
CA THR A 64 14.92 -4.21 -3.60
C THR A 64 13.57 -3.57 -3.93
N ASP A 65 13.39 -3.12 -5.16
CA ASP A 65 12.13 -2.51 -5.60
C ASP A 65 10.96 -3.48 -5.46
N THR A 66 11.15 -4.76 -5.78
CA THR A 66 10.13 -5.81 -5.63
C THR A 66 9.72 -6.03 -4.17
N LEU A 67 10.67 -5.98 -3.23
CA LEU A 67 10.39 -6.06 -1.80
C LEU A 67 9.57 -4.87 -1.31
N TYR A 68 9.90 -3.66 -1.77
CA TYR A 68 9.28 -2.43 -1.29
C TYR A 68 8.03 -1.99 -2.08
N GLU A 69 7.78 -2.50 -3.28
CA GLU A 69 6.64 -2.15 -4.14
C GLU A 69 5.31 -2.17 -3.37
N GLY A 70 5.07 -3.24 -2.60
CA GLY A 70 3.85 -3.39 -1.81
C GLY A 70 3.74 -2.39 -0.66
N TYR A 71 4.86 -2.02 -0.05
CA TYR A 71 4.88 -1.00 1.01
C TYR A 71 4.65 0.39 0.43
N ILE A 72 5.35 0.73 -0.65
CA ILE A 72 5.24 2.03 -1.33
C ILE A 72 3.81 2.26 -1.81
N ILE A 73 3.17 1.27 -2.45
CA ILE A 73 1.77 1.37 -2.88
C ILE A 73 0.83 1.62 -1.70
N ARG A 74 1.07 0.96 -0.55
CA ARG A 74 0.25 1.19 0.66
C ARG A 74 0.46 2.58 1.24
N GLN A 75 1.69 3.09 1.24
CA GLN A 75 1.98 4.45 1.72
C GLN A 75 1.36 5.50 0.79
N GLN A 76 1.48 5.31 -0.53
CA GLN A 76 0.91 6.21 -1.52
C GLN A 76 -0.63 6.26 -1.42
N LYS A 77 -1.30 5.10 -1.32
CA LYS A 77 -2.75 5.05 -1.09
C LYS A 77 -3.19 5.75 0.20
N GLN A 78 -2.38 5.72 1.25
CA GLN A 78 -2.68 6.47 2.48
C GLN A 78 -2.51 7.97 2.27
N ALA A 79 -1.43 8.40 1.63
CA ALA A 79 -1.17 9.80 1.31
C ALA A 79 -2.26 10.40 0.42
N GLU A 80 -2.69 9.68 -0.63
CA GLU A 80 -3.78 10.09 -1.52
C GLU A 80 -5.10 10.28 -0.75
N LYS A 81 -5.42 9.38 0.19
CA LYS A 81 -6.61 9.53 1.04
C LYS A 81 -6.55 10.79 1.90
N LEU A 82 -5.38 11.11 2.45
CA LEU A 82 -5.18 12.33 3.24
C LEU A 82 -5.28 13.59 2.38
N GLN A 83 -4.73 13.57 1.16
CA GLN A 83 -4.83 14.67 0.21
C GLN A 83 -6.28 14.98 -0.19
N ARG A 84 -7.14 13.97 -0.31
CA ARG A 84 -8.57 14.18 -0.58
C ARG A 84 -9.28 15.00 0.49
N PHE A 85 -8.76 15.01 1.72
CA PHE A 85 -9.33 15.76 2.83
C PHE A 85 -8.75 17.18 2.96
N GLU A 86 -7.45 17.37 2.72
CA GLU A 86 -6.73 18.63 3.00
C GLU A 86 -7.48 19.90 2.58
N ASN A 87 -7.97 19.94 1.33
CA ASN A 87 -8.55 21.14 0.73
C ASN A 87 -10.06 21.07 0.50
N LYS A 88 -10.76 20.02 0.95
CA LYS A 88 -12.22 19.91 0.75
C LYS A 88 -12.92 20.84 1.76
N PRO A 89 -13.61 21.90 1.32
CA PRO A 89 -14.27 22.84 2.22
C PRO A 89 -15.50 22.20 2.87
N ILE A 90 -15.78 22.61 4.10
CA ILE A 90 -17.00 22.27 4.82
C ILE A 90 -17.88 23.52 4.89
N PRO A 91 -19.08 23.51 4.29
CA PRO A 91 -20.00 24.65 4.36
C PRO A 91 -20.35 25.00 5.81
N LYS A 92 -20.45 26.30 6.12
CA LYS A 92 -20.72 26.79 7.50
C LYS A 92 -22.10 26.40 8.04
N ASN A 93 -23.01 26.01 7.16
CA ASN A 93 -24.40 25.64 7.45
C ASN A 93 -24.63 24.12 7.49
N VAL A 94 -23.58 23.30 7.54
CA VAL A 94 -23.73 21.84 7.71
C VAL A 94 -24.40 21.55 9.04
N ASP A 95 -25.55 20.87 8.98
CA ASP A 95 -26.21 20.31 10.15
C ASP A 95 -25.64 18.92 10.47
N TYR A 96 -24.60 18.88 11.31
CA TYR A 96 -24.00 17.62 11.76
C TYR A 96 -24.95 16.76 12.60
N GLN A 97 -26.05 17.31 13.14
CA GLN A 97 -27.03 16.52 13.89
C GLN A 97 -27.86 15.63 12.95
N SER A 98 -28.07 16.06 11.71
CA SER A 98 -28.75 15.26 10.69
C SER A 98 -27.97 14.03 10.21
N ILE A 99 -26.64 14.00 10.41
CA ILE A 99 -25.78 12.94 9.88
C ILE A 99 -25.75 11.74 10.84
N VAL A 100 -26.75 10.86 10.75
CA VAL A 100 -26.96 9.74 11.69
C VAL A 100 -25.74 8.82 11.83
N SER A 101 -24.98 8.60 10.76
CA SER A 101 -23.84 7.69 10.78
C SER A 101 -22.59 8.21 11.50
N LEU A 102 -22.50 9.51 11.81
CA LEU A 102 -21.38 10.05 12.59
C LEU A 102 -21.39 9.48 14.00
N SER A 103 -20.19 9.14 14.50
CA SER A 103 -20.01 8.82 15.92
C SER A 103 -20.44 9.99 16.81
N ASN A 104 -20.88 9.69 18.03
CA ASN A 104 -21.28 10.73 18.99
C ASN A 104 -20.11 11.69 19.27
N GLU A 105 -18.91 11.15 19.52
CA GLU A 105 -17.70 11.94 19.78
C GLU A 105 -17.32 12.82 18.57
N GLY A 106 -17.34 12.25 17.36
CA GLY A 106 -17.04 12.98 16.13
C GLY A 106 -18.05 14.11 15.88
N ARG A 107 -19.34 13.83 16.05
CA ARG A 107 -20.43 14.80 15.91
C ARG A 107 -20.30 15.96 16.90
N GLU A 108 -20.10 15.66 18.18
CA GLU A 108 -19.92 16.69 19.21
C GLU A 108 -18.73 17.61 18.89
N LYS A 109 -17.62 17.03 18.45
CA LYS A 109 -16.41 17.78 18.10
C LYS A 109 -16.59 18.63 16.85
N LEU A 110 -17.25 18.11 15.82
CA LEU A 110 -17.55 18.86 14.59
C LEU A 110 -18.48 20.05 14.87
N ILE A 111 -19.52 19.86 15.70
CA ILE A 111 -20.44 20.93 16.12
C ILE A 111 -19.71 22.00 16.94
N ARG A 112 -18.84 21.59 17.86
CA ARG A 112 -18.12 22.50 18.75
C ARG A 112 -17.01 23.27 18.05
N LEU A 113 -16.20 22.61 17.24
CA LEU A 113 -14.99 23.17 16.66
C LEU A 113 -15.20 23.78 15.26
N LYS A 114 -16.26 23.35 14.55
CA LYS A 114 -16.65 23.87 13.23
C LYS A 114 -15.47 24.06 12.27
N PRO A 115 -14.75 22.98 11.92
CA PRO A 115 -13.62 23.09 11.00
C PRO A 115 -14.08 23.61 9.63
N ASP A 116 -13.25 24.41 8.97
CA ASP A 116 -13.50 24.98 7.65
C ASP A 116 -13.21 23.97 6.52
N THR A 117 -12.39 22.96 6.79
CA THR A 117 -12.04 21.90 5.82
C THR A 117 -12.03 20.51 6.43
N LEU A 118 -12.21 19.47 5.61
CA LEU A 118 -12.05 18.08 6.04
C LEU A 118 -10.64 17.78 6.57
N GLY A 119 -9.62 18.44 6.03
CA GLY A 119 -8.24 18.32 6.50
C GLY A 119 -8.01 18.91 7.87
N GLN A 120 -8.74 19.97 8.23
CA GLN A 120 -8.74 20.48 9.60
C GLN A 120 -9.48 19.49 10.52
N ALA A 121 -10.64 18.99 10.09
CA ALA A 121 -11.41 17.99 10.83
C ALA A 121 -10.57 16.73 11.13
N SER A 122 -9.75 16.28 10.18
CA SER A 122 -8.94 15.07 10.34
C SER A 122 -7.83 15.16 11.39
N ARG A 123 -7.45 16.38 11.81
CA ARG A 123 -6.46 16.62 12.86
C ARG A 123 -7.08 16.79 14.25
N ILE A 124 -8.41 16.86 14.32
CA ILE A 124 -9.12 16.95 15.60
C ILE A 124 -9.07 15.58 16.27
N ARG A 125 -8.42 15.52 17.45
CA ARG A 125 -8.36 14.30 18.25
C ARG A 125 -9.77 13.79 18.52
N GLY A 126 -10.02 12.51 18.26
CA GLY A 126 -11.32 11.85 18.46
C GLY A 126 -12.34 12.05 17.35
N ILE A 127 -11.92 12.65 16.22
CA ILE A 127 -12.58 12.42 14.94
C ILE A 127 -11.87 11.23 14.28
N SER A 128 -12.63 10.18 13.96
CA SER A 128 -12.07 8.97 13.35
C SER A 128 -11.99 9.06 11.82
N PRO A 129 -11.18 8.21 11.17
CA PRO A 129 -11.20 8.08 9.71
C PRO A 129 -12.57 7.69 9.14
N ALA A 130 -13.42 7.01 9.92
CA ALA A 130 -14.78 6.67 9.51
C ALA A 130 -15.69 7.91 9.49
N ASP A 131 -15.60 8.76 10.52
CA ASP A 131 -16.35 10.03 10.57
C ASP A 131 -16.01 10.95 9.39
N LEU A 132 -14.72 11.03 9.03
CA LEU A 132 -14.27 11.82 7.88
C LEU A 132 -14.81 11.29 6.55
N GLN A 133 -14.91 9.96 6.39
CA GLN A 133 -15.50 9.38 5.18
C GLN A 133 -17.00 9.65 5.09
N ILE A 134 -17.72 9.53 6.20
CA ILE A 134 -19.15 9.85 6.26
C ILE A 134 -19.37 11.33 5.92
N LEU A 135 -18.57 12.22 6.50
CA LEU A 135 -18.65 13.65 6.22
C LEU A 135 -18.27 13.94 4.75
N LEU A 136 -17.25 13.30 4.20
CA LEU A 136 -16.90 13.43 2.78
C LEU A 136 -18.06 13.02 1.86
N ILE A 137 -18.73 11.91 2.16
CA ILE A 137 -19.88 11.43 1.38
C ILE A 137 -21.05 12.41 1.49
N TYR A 138 -21.31 12.95 2.68
CA TYR A 138 -22.37 13.94 2.91
C TYR A 138 -22.13 15.28 2.19
N LEU A 139 -20.86 15.66 1.97
CA LEU A 139 -20.44 16.90 1.30
C LEU A 139 -20.33 16.79 -0.22
N ASN A 140 -20.75 15.66 -0.81
CA ASN A 140 -20.83 15.46 -2.26
C ASN A 140 -22.29 15.46 -2.70
#